data_AF-A0AAE6QGU6-F1
#
_entry.id   AF-A0AAE6QGU6-F1
#
_cell.length_a   1.000
_cell.length_b   1.000
_cell.length_c   1.000
_cell.angle_alpha   90.00
_cell.angle_beta   90.00
_cell.angle_gamma   90.00
#
_symmetry.space_group_name_H-M   'P 1'
#
loop_
_entity.id
_entity.type
_entity.pdbx_description
1 polymer ?
#
loop_
_entity_poly.entity_id
_entity_poly.type
_entity_poly.pdbx_seq_one_letter_code
_entity_poly.pdbx_strand_id
1 'polypeptide(L)' 'MTAISIDADIKAKWPQGQCSHSPGNPEELMIIAVDLLIKELGTEGARAFVTQVLSRYGAAKLPA' A
#
# COMPACT_ATOMS: atom_id res chain seq x y z
N MET A 1 12.41 -8.96 -16.09
CA MET A 1 11.46 -8.75 -14.98
C MET A 1 10.32 -7.93 -15.54
N THR A 2 9.09 -8.45 -15.50
CA THR A 2 7.91 -7.77 -16.05
C THR A 2 7.69 -6.47 -15.28
N ALA A 3 8.12 -5.35 -15.88
CA ALA A 3 7.90 -4.02 -15.34
C ALA A 3 6.41 -3.69 -15.48
N ILE A 4 5.64 -3.97 -14.44
CA ILE A 4 4.24 -3.54 -14.35
C ILE A 4 4.28 -2.02 -14.23
N SER A 5 3.75 -1.31 -15.24
CA SER A 5 3.51 0.12 -15.17
C SER A 5 2.17 0.37 -14.51
N ILE A 6 2.13 1.35 -13.61
CA ILE A 6 0.91 1.79 -12.94
C ILE A 6 0.58 3.19 -13.42
N ASP A 7 -0.68 3.41 -13.78
CA ASP A 7 -1.25 4.74 -14.03
C ASP A 7 -2.43 4.90 -13.05
N ALA A 8 -2.22 5.71 -12.01
CA ALA A 8 -3.17 5.93 -10.94
C ALA A 8 -3.09 7.36 -10.40
N ASP A 9 -4.24 7.94 -10.06
CA ASP A 9 -4.35 9.22 -9.35
C ASP A 9 -4.97 8.96 -7.97
N ILE A 10 -4.15 9.04 -6.93
CA ILE A 10 -4.54 8.76 -5.55
C ILE A 10 -4.70 10.09 -4.83
N LYS A 11 -5.95 10.42 -4.47
CA LYS A 11 -6.30 11.65 -3.72
C LYS A 11 -6.73 11.28 -2.31
N ALA A 12 -5.89 11.59 -1.33
CA ALA A 12 -6.19 11.39 0.08
C ALA A 12 -6.54 12.72 0.75
N LYS A 13 -7.56 12.70 1.61
CA LYS A 13 -8.05 13.88 2.33
C LYS A 13 -8.14 13.56 3.82
N TRP A 14 -7.56 14.42 4.64
CA TRP A 14 -7.62 14.39 6.10
C TRP A 14 -7.97 15.77 6.65
N PRO A 15 -8.40 15.88 7.91
CA PRO A 15 -8.71 17.16 8.53
C PRO A 15 -7.56 18.18 8.46
N GLN A 16 -6.30 17.73 8.42
CA GLN A 16 -5.12 18.58 8.39
C GLN A 16 -4.66 18.97 6.96
N GLY A 17 -5.32 18.48 5.90
CA GLY A 17 -4.93 18.77 4.52
C GLY A 17 -5.31 17.69 3.50
N GLN A 18 -4.83 17.85 2.28
CA GLN A 18 -5.00 16.87 1.21
C GLN A 18 -3.64 16.53 0.60
N CYS A 19 -3.51 15.31 0.07
CA CYS A 19 -2.36 14.90 -0.70
C CYS A 19 -2.80 14.16 -1.96
N SER A 20 -2.08 14.40 -3.05
CA SER A 20 -2.28 13.74 -4.34
C SER A 20 -1.00 13.04 -4.73
N HIS A 21 -1.09 11.77 -5.12
CA HIS A 21 0.03 10.97 -5.54
C HIS A 21 -0.28 10.26 -6.86
N SER A 22 0.76 10.07 -7.68
CA SER A 22 0.67 9.36 -8.95
C SER A 22 1.83 8.37 -9.07
N PRO A 23 1.71 7.16 -8.51
CA PRO A 23 2.77 6.15 -8.58
C PRO A 23 2.89 5.58 -9.99
N GLY A 24 4.12 5.44 -10.48
CA GLY A 24 4.44 4.83 -11.77
C GLY A 24 4.72 3.33 -11.70
N ASN A 25 4.96 2.81 -10.50
CA ASN A 25 5.31 1.40 -10.29
C ASN A 25 4.74 0.84 -8.96
N PRO A 26 4.76 -0.49 -8.77
CA PRO A 26 4.22 -1.11 -7.55
C PRO A 26 4.88 -0.69 -6.24
N GLU A 27 6.18 -0.36 -6.26
CA GLU A 27 6.91 0.06 -5.05
C GLU A 27 6.43 1.44 -4.58
N GLU A 28 6.32 2.39 -5.51
CA GLU A 28 5.76 3.72 -5.25
C GLU A 28 4.33 3.63 -4.73
N LEU A 29 3.50 2.79 -5.37
CA LEU A 29 2.12 2.56 -4.92
C LEU A 29 2.10 2.02 -3.47
N MET A 30 2.97 1.07 -3.14
CA MET A 30 3.00 0.47 -1.82
C MET A 30 3.48 1.47 -0.75
N ILE A 31 4.45 2.32 -1.06
CA ILE A 31 4.91 3.38 -0.15
C ILE A 31 3.74 4.30 0.19
N ILE A 32 2.98 4.75 -0.81
CA ILE A 32 1.79 5.59 -0.60
C ILE A 32 0.77 4.85 0.25
N ALA A 33 0.45 3.59 -0.08
CA ALA A 33 -0.54 2.80 0.65
C ALA A 33 -0.17 2.61 2.13
N VAL A 34 1.09 2.32 2.43
CA VAL A 34 1.58 2.17 3.81
C VAL A 34 1.52 3.48 4.58
N ASP A 35 1.91 4.60 3.97
CA ASP A 35 1.83 5.92 4.60
C ASP A 35 0.39 6.27 5.00
N LEU A 36 -0.57 6.03 4.09
CA LEU A 36 -2.00 6.21 4.37
C LEU A 36 -2.48 5.29 5.51
N LEU A 37 -2.05 4.04 5.51
CA LEU A 37 -2.36 3.06 6.55
C LEU A 37 -1.84 3.48 7.93
N ILE A 38 -0.61 4.01 7.99
CA ILE A 38 -0.02 4.51 9.24
C ILE A 38 -0.76 5.75 9.73
N LYS A 39 -1.14 6.66 8.83
CA LYS A 39 -1.93 7.86 9.19
C LYS A 39 -3.30 7.52 9.77
N GLU A 40 -3.93 6.45 9.27
CA GLU A 40 -5.27 6.03 9.71
C GLU A 40 -5.23 5.14 10.96
N LEU A 41 -4.33 4.15 11.01
CA LEU A 41 -4.33 3.10 12.03
C LEU A 41 -3.17 3.21 13.04
N GLY A 42 -2.24 4.11 12.82
CA GLY A 42 -0.95 4.14 13.52
C GLY A 42 0.00 3.02 13.07
N THR A 43 1.26 3.10 13.50
CA THR A 43 2.33 2.19 13.07
C THR A 43 2.04 0.72 13.38
N GLU A 44 1.55 0.41 14.58
CA GLU A 44 1.27 -0.97 14.98
C GLU A 44 0.03 -1.54 14.29
N GLY A 45 -1.01 -0.71 14.08
CA GLY A 45 -2.19 -1.09 13.31
C GLY A 45 -1.85 -1.40 11.85
N ALA A 46 -1.02 -0.56 11.23
CA ALA A 46 -0.52 -0.78 9.87
C ALA A 46 0.31 -2.08 9.77
N ARG A 47 1.21 -2.33 10.73
CA ARG A 47 2.02 -3.56 10.80
C ARG A 47 1.15 -4.81 10.91
N ALA A 48 0.15 -4.79 11.80
CA ALA A 48 -0.78 -5.90 11.98
C ALA A 48 -1.57 -6.19 10.70
N PHE A 49 -2.07 -5.14 10.04
CA PHE A 49 -2.81 -5.26 8.78
C PHE A 49 -1.94 -5.87 7.67
N VAL A 50 -0.72 -5.36 7.46
CA VAL A 50 0.20 -5.90 6.44
C VAL A 50 0.51 -7.36 6.73
N THR A 51 0.77 -7.72 7.99
CA THR A 51 1.00 -9.11 8.39
C THR A 51 -0.20 -10.00 8.06
N GLN A 52 -1.41 -9.53 8.33
CA GLN A 52 -2.65 -10.23 8.00
C GLN A 52 -2.79 -10.44 6.48
N VAL A 53 -2.46 -9.45 5.66
CA VAL A 53 -2.46 -9.60 4.19
C VAL A 53 -1.44 -10.63 3.74
N LEU A 54 -0.19 -10.55 4.25
CA LEU A 54 0.89 -11.48 3.91
C LEU A 54 0.57 -12.94 4.30
N SER A 55 -0.16 -13.15 5.39
CA SER A 55 -0.56 -14.49 5.83
C SER A 55 -1.37 -15.25 4.76
N ARG A 56 -2.09 -14.54 3.88
CA ARG A 56 -2.86 -15.14 2.77
C ARG A 56 -1.96 -15.79 1.73
N TYR A 57 -0.73 -15.30 1.59
CA TYR A 57 0.29 -15.82 0.68
C TYR A 57 1.21 -16.85 1.35
N GLY A 58 1.20 -16.97 2.68
CA GLY A 58 1.92 -18.03 3.40
C GLY A 58 1.24 -19.40 3.31
N ALA A 59 -0.09 -19.43 3.14
CA ALA A 59 -0.87 -20.67 2.98
C ALA A 59 -1.10 -21.06 1.51
N ALA A 60 -1.10 -20.08 0.60
CA ALA A 60 -1.17 -20.33 -0.82
C ALA A 60 0.24 -20.60 -1.35
N LYS A 61 0.53 -21.87 -1.61
CA LYS A 61 1.68 -22.30 -2.43
C LYS A 61 1.69 -21.43 -3.70
N LEU A 62 2.63 -20.49 -3.77
CA LEU A 62 2.85 -19.65 -4.95
C LEU A 62 2.94 -20.59 -6.17
N PRO A 63 2.14 -20.39 -7.24
CA PRO A 63 2.39 -21.11 -8.48
C PRO A 63 3.81 -20.74 -8.94
N ALA A 64 4.61 -21.79 -9.15
CA ALA A 64 5.99 -21.72 -9.59
C ALA A 64 6.14 -21.01 -10.94
#